data_AF-A0A6B3GTA8-F1
#
_entry.id   AF-A0A6B3GTA8-F1
#
_cell.length_a   1.000
_cell.length_b   1.000
_cell.length_c   1.000
_cell.angle_alpha   90.00
_cell.angle_beta   90.00
_cell.angle_gamma   90.00
#
_symmetry.space_group_name_H-M   'P 1'
#
loop_
_entity.id
_entity.type
_entity.pdbx_description
1 polymer ?
#
loop_
_entity_poly.entity_id
_entity_poly.type
_entity_poly.pdbx_seq_one_letter_code
_entity_poly.pdbx_strand_id
1 'polypeptide(L)'
;MNELLTAVRAGRHHDVPPLVLALDRPGRRSALAELKELRKEVRGWDWQRRDKIRKALLVAGAGCHAGAAGCAAWIGGRDLRDWTRSPYPLILASLKDRDPAWLGDLAQRFAGRSALSEVEYTFVGE
;
A
#
# COMPACT_ATOMS: atom_id res chain seq x y z
N MET A 1 -15.38 -5.67 11.58
CA MET A 1 -14.17 -5.80 10.74
C MET A 1 -14.60 -5.56 9.30
N ASN A 2 -14.07 -4.53 8.64
CA ASN A 2 -14.44 -4.18 7.26
C ASN A 2 -13.88 -5.23 6.27
N GLU A 3 -14.61 -5.51 5.19
CA GLU A 3 -14.29 -6.48 4.13
C GLU A 3 -12.85 -6.33 3.60
N LEU A 4 -12.36 -5.09 3.50
CA LEU A 4 -10.97 -4.80 3.14
C LEU A 4 -9.95 -5.48 4.07
N LEU A 5 -10.14 -5.43 5.39
CA LEU A 5 -9.21 -6.09 6.33
C LEU A 5 -9.30 -7.61 6.25
N THR A 6 -10.50 -8.14 6.00
CA THR A 6 -10.68 -9.58 5.78
C THR A 6 -9.89 -10.03 4.56
N ALA A 7 -9.93 -9.28 3.45
CA ALA A 7 -9.14 -9.56 2.26
C ALA A 7 -7.63 -9.45 2.53
N VAL A 8 -7.20 -8.41 3.26
CA VAL A 8 -5.80 -8.20 3.62
C VAL A 8 -5.26 -9.33 4.50
N ARG A 9 -5.97 -9.68 5.59
CA ARG A 9 -5.57 -10.78 6.48
C ARG A 9 -5.54 -12.14 5.78
N ALA A 10 -6.35 -12.31 4.73
CA ALA A 10 -6.34 -13.50 3.88
C ALA A 10 -5.25 -13.49 2.79
N GLY A 11 -4.56 -12.37 2.55
CA GLY A 11 -3.55 -12.22 1.50
C GLY A 11 -4.11 -12.01 0.09
N ARG A 12 -5.41 -11.71 -0.04
CA ARG A 12 -6.11 -11.54 -1.33
C ARG A 12 -5.84 -10.17 -1.94
N HIS A 13 -4.60 -9.91 -2.31
CA HIS A 13 -4.12 -8.62 -2.82
C HIS A 13 -4.81 -8.16 -4.11
N HIS A 14 -5.32 -9.07 -4.94
CA HIS A 14 -6.09 -8.72 -6.14
C HIS A 14 -7.50 -8.19 -5.83
N ASP A 15 -8.07 -8.54 -4.68
CA ASP A 15 -9.39 -8.05 -4.26
C ASP A 15 -9.30 -6.66 -3.62
N VAL A 16 -8.09 -6.22 -3.23
CA VAL A 16 -7.89 -4.99 -2.46
C VAL A 16 -8.25 -3.72 -3.23
N PRO A 17 -7.83 -3.51 -4.50
CA PRO A 17 -8.13 -2.28 -5.22
C PRO A 17 -9.63 -1.93 -5.30
N PRO A 18 -10.54 -2.82 -5.74
CA PRO A 18 -11.96 -2.48 -5.78
C PRO A 18 -12.54 -2.18 -4.39
N LEU A 19 -12.07 -2.88 -3.34
CA LEU A 19 -12.50 -2.62 -1.96
C LEU A 19 -12.05 -1.23 -1.46
N VAL A 20 -10.83 -0.79 -1.80
CA VAL A 20 -10.34 0.56 -1.47
C VAL A 20 -11.13 1.65 -2.21
N LEU A 21 -11.47 1.41 -3.47
CA LEU A 21 -12.19 2.38 -4.31
C LEU A 21 -13.65 2.55 -3.87
N ALA A 22 -14.27 1.50 -3.34
CA ALA A 22 -15.62 1.55 -2.77
C ALA A 22 -15.69 2.34 -1.44
N LEU A 23 -14.55 2.59 -0.77
CA LEU A 23 -14.53 3.36 0.48
C LEU A 23 -14.58 4.85 0.23
N ASP A 24 -15.41 5.54 1.01
CA ASP A 24 -15.40 6.99 1.11
C ASP A 24 -14.18 7.49 1.94
N ARG A 25 -14.09 8.81 2.13
CA ARG A 25 -12.97 9.41 2.87
C ARG A 25 -12.93 8.98 4.36
N PRO A 26 -14.04 9.02 5.11
CA PRO A 26 -14.10 8.44 6.46
C PRO A 26 -13.72 6.96 6.52
N GLY A 27 -14.23 6.15 5.59
CA GLY A 27 -13.96 4.72 5.49
C GLY A 27 -12.47 4.43 5.25
N ARG A 28 -11.83 5.15 4.32
CA ARG A 28 -10.38 5.07 4.11
C ARG A 28 -9.59 5.44 5.36
N ARG A 29 -10.01 6.47 6.10
CA ARG A 29 -9.34 6.88 7.35
C ARG A 29 -9.46 5.82 8.44
N SER A 30 -10.64 5.23 8.62
CA SER A 30 -10.87 4.15 9.59
C SER A 30 -10.09 2.89 9.22
N ALA A 31 -10.16 2.45 7.96
CA ALA A 31 -9.39 1.31 7.47
C ALA A 31 -7.89 1.52 7.63
N LEU A 32 -7.37 2.72 7.35
CA LEU A 32 -5.95 3.02 7.53
C LEU A 32 -5.49 2.89 8.98
N ALA A 33 -6.33 3.26 9.96
CA ALA A 33 -6.00 3.08 11.37
C ALA A 33 -5.82 1.60 11.71
N GLU A 34 -6.76 0.75 11.28
CA GLU A 34 -6.69 -0.70 11.50
C GLU A 34 -5.52 -1.35 10.73
N LEU A 35 -5.24 -0.91 9.49
CA LEU A 35 -4.10 -1.39 8.70
C LEU A 35 -2.75 -1.06 9.36
N LYS A 36 -2.65 0.08 10.05
CA LYS A 36 -1.44 0.44 10.82
C LYS A 36 -1.24 -0.48 12.01
N GLU A 37 -2.30 -0.83 12.73
CA GLU A 37 -2.21 -1.80 13.83
C GLU A 37 -1.86 -3.19 13.30
N LEU A 38 -2.50 -3.63 12.22
CA LEU A 38 -2.13 -4.89 11.56
C LEU A 38 -0.65 -4.89 11.13
N ARG A 39 -0.14 -3.80 10.55
CA ARG A 39 1.27 -3.71 10.18
C ARG A 39 2.21 -3.85 11.38
N LYS A 40 1.82 -3.38 12.57
CA LYS A 40 2.60 -3.59 13.80
C LYS A 40 2.54 -5.06 14.24
N GLU A 41 1.34 -5.65 14.28
CA GLU A 41 1.14 -7.07 14.64
C GLU A 41 2.02 -8.00 13.80
N VAL A 42 2.05 -7.76 12.49
CA VAL A 42 2.72 -8.61 11.49
C VAL A 42 4.24 -8.66 11.65
N ARG A 43 4.83 -7.68 12.33
CA ARG A 43 6.27 -7.69 12.64
C ARG A 43 6.66 -8.81 13.61
N GLY A 44 5.71 -9.28 14.43
CA GLY A 44 5.92 -10.39 15.35
C GLY A 44 5.52 -11.76 14.79
N TRP A 45 5.03 -11.82 13.54
CA TRP A 45 4.62 -13.09 12.92
C TRP A 45 5.81 -13.83 12.32
N ASP A 46 5.66 -15.14 12.16
CA ASP A 46 6.59 -15.93 11.37
C ASP A 46 6.64 -15.44 9.90
N TRP A 47 7.74 -15.77 9.23
CA TRP A 47 8.01 -15.32 7.87
C TRP A 47 6.92 -15.73 6.87
N GLN A 48 6.44 -16.98 6.91
CA GLN A 48 5.47 -17.49 5.94
C GLN A 48 4.14 -16.75 6.06
N ARG A 49 3.67 -16.54 7.29
CA ARG A 49 2.43 -15.82 7.55
C ARG A 49 2.53 -14.34 7.18
N ARG A 50 3.69 -13.72 7.41
CA ARG A 50 3.97 -12.34 7.02
C ARG A 50 4.01 -12.17 5.50
N ASP A 51 4.71 -13.05 4.80
CA ASP A 51 4.85 -13.00 3.34
C ASP A 51 3.48 -13.09 2.65
N LYS A 52 2.60 -13.98 3.13
CA LYS A 52 1.24 -14.17 2.61
C LYS A 52 0.43 -12.87 2.52
N ILE A 53 0.58 -11.96 3.49
CA ILE A 53 -0.29 -10.76 3.57
C ILE A 53 0.42 -9.46 3.19
N ARG A 54 1.76 -9.44 3.08
CA ARG A 54 2.53 -8.20 2.90
C ARG A 54 2.06 -7.40 1.68
N LYS A 55 1.74 -8.09 0.57
CA LYS A 55 1.29 -7.45 -0.67
C LYS A 55 -0.05 -6.79 -0.48
N ALA A 56 -1.02 -7.51 0.08
CA ALA A 56 -2.35 -6.99 0.32
C ALA A 56 -2.31 -5.80 1.30
N LEU A 57 -1.49 -5.90 2.34
CA LEU A 57 -1.27 -4.82 3.31
C LEU A 57 -0.63 -3.58 2.69
N LEU A 58 0.38 -3.76 1.83
CA LEU A 58 1.01 -2.67 1.10
C LEU A 58 0.00 -1.93 0.22
N VAL A 59 -0.74 -2.66 -0.62
CA VAL A 59 -1.74 -2.09 -1.55
C VAL A 59 -2.84 -1.37 -0.78
N ALA A 60 -3.40 -1.99 0.26
CA ALA A 60 -4.50 -1.42 1.02
C ALA A 60 -4.09 -0.12 1.73
N GLY A 61 -2.92 -0.11 2.37
CA GLY A 61 -2.44 1.07 3.08
C GLY A 61 -2.11 2.22 2.13
N ALA A 62 -1.48 1.94 0.98
CA ALA A 62 -1.22 2.96 -0.04
C ALA A 62 -2.53 3.62 -0.51
N GLY A 63 -3.55 2.82 -0.84
CA GLY A 63 -4.85 3.30 -1.27
C GLY A 63 -5.64 4.11 -0.21
N CYS A 64 -5.45 3.78 1.08
CA CYS A 64 -6.17 4.43 2.17
C CYS A 64 -5.51 5.71 2.70
N HIS A 65 -4.24 5.99 2.36
CA HIS A 65 -3.58 7.23 2.74
C HIS A 65 -4.22 8.44 2.05
N ALA A 66 -4.60 9.45 2.83
CA ALA A 66 -5.20 10.68 2.30
C ALA A 66 -4.18 11.60 1.60
N GLY A 67 -2.93 11.64 2.09
CA GLY A 67 -1.87 12.49 1.57
C GLY A 67 -0.76 11.69 0.91
N ALA A 68 -0.20 12.24 -0.17
CA ALA A 68 0.89 11.64 -0.93
C ALA A 68 2.14 11.37 -0.07
N ALA A 69 2.47 12.24 0.89
CA ALA A 69 3.58 12.00 1.82
C ALA A 69 3.43 10.73 2.66
N GLY A 70 2.23 10.50 3.21
CA GLY A 70 1.93 9.30 3.98
C GLY A 70 1.93 8.06 3.10
N CYS A 71 1.40 8.17 1.88
CA CYS A 71 1.41 7.09 0.89
C CYS A 71 2.85 6.72 0.48
N ALA A 72 3.69 7.69 0.14
CA ALA A 72 5.11 7.48 -0.19
C ALA A 72 5.86 6.80 0.97
N ALA A 73 5.62 7.25 2.20
CA ALA A 73 6.24 6.64 3.38
C ALA A 73 5.77 5.21 3.64
N TRP A 74 4.50 4.92 3.33
CA TRP A 74 3.95 3.58 3.41
C TRP A 74 4.60 2.64 2.41
N ILE A 75 4.65 3.04 1.13
CA ILE A 75 5.21 2.25 0.02
C ILE A 75 6.70 2.00 0.23
N GLY A 76 7.46 3.03 0.62
CA GLY A 76 8.90 2.93 0.87
C GLY A 76 9.28 2.19 2.16
N GLY A 77 8.32 1.66 2.91
CA GLY A 77 8.58 1.01 4.20
C GLY A 77 9.26 -0.35 4.06
N ARG A 78 10.49 -0.49 4.55
CA ARG A 78 11.32 -1.71 4.42
C ARG A 78 10.65 -3.01 4.84
N ASP A 79 9.82 -2.95 5.87
CA ASP A 79 9.07 -4.09 6.39
C ASP A 79 8.06 -4.67 5.39
N LEU A 80 7.72 -3.92 4.33
CA LEU A 80 6.85 -4.36 3.25
C LEU A 80 7.59 -4.60 1.93
N ARG A 81 8.86 -4.21 1.75
CA ARG A 81 9.66 -4.19 0.48
C ARG A 81 10.39 -5.47 0.00
N ASP A 82 9.74 -6.61 -0.14
CA ASP A 82 10.43 -7.86 -0.54
C ASP A 82 9.42 -8.84 -1.12
N TRP A 83 9.34 -8.84 -2.44
CA TRP A 83 8.34 -9.58 -3.19
C TRP A 83 8.97 -10.10 -4.47
N THR A 84 8.65 -11.33 -4.85
CA THR A 84 9.11 -11.91 -6.12
C THR A 84 8.48 -11.23 -7.34
N ARG A 85 7.29 -10.64 -7.17
CA ARG A 85 6.56 -9.88 -8.20
C ARG A 85 6.00 -8.61 -7.59
N SER A 86 6.26 -7.49 -8.26
CA SER A 86 5.85 -6.18 -7.76
C SER A 86 4.33 -6.03 -7.67
N PRO A 87 3.80 -5.56 -6.52
CA PRO A 87 2.39 -5.22 -6.39
C PRO A 87 2.06 -3.81 -6.92
N TYR A 88 3.00 -3.09 -7.55
CA TYR A 88 2.81 -1.72 -8.02
C TYR A 88 1.60 -1.51 -8.94
N PRO A 89 1.28 -2.39 -9.91
CA PRO A 89 0.06 -2.25 -10.71
C PRO A 89 -1.22 -2.22 -9.87
N LEU A 90 -1.25 -2.95 -8.74
CA LEU A 90 -2.39 -2.96 -7.83
C LEU A 90 -2.44 -1.69 -6.97
N ILE A 91 -1.29 -1.13 -6.63
CA ILE A 91 -1.20 0.19 -5.97
C ILE A 91 -1.77 1.26 -6.91
N LEU A 92 -1.32 1.30 -8.17
CA LEU A 92 -1.82 2.25 -9.16
C LEU A 92 -3.34 2.09 -9.36
N ALA A 93 -3.84 0.86 -9.49
CA ALA A 93 -5.28 0.59 -9.56
C ALA A 93 -6.06 1.14 -8.35
N SER A 94 -5.47 1.07 -7.15
CA SER A 94 -6.08 1.59 -5.91
C SER A 94 -6.04 3.11 -5.80
N LEU A 95 -5.23 3.78 -6.62
CA LEU A 95 -5.03 5.22 -6.65
C LEU A 95 -5.66 5.90 -7.87
N LYS A 96 -6.36 5.14 -8.73
CA LYS A 96 -6.86 5.64 -10.03
C LYS A 96 -7.77 6.88 -9.95
N ASP A 97 -8.49 7.07 -8.84
CA ASP A 97 -9.40 8.20 -8.63
C ASP A 97 -8.71 9.39 -7.93
N ARG A 98 -7.39 9.35 -7.73
CA ARG A 98 -6.63 10.45 -7.14
C ARG A 98 -6.41 11.56 -8.16
N ASP A 99 -6.43 12.79 -7.66
CA ASP A 99 -6.11 13.98 -8.43
C ASP A 99 -4.69 13.89 -9.04
N PRO A 100 -4.47 14.32 -10.30
CA PRO A 100 -3.16 14.27 -10.94
C PRO A 100 -2.05 15.01 -10.18
N ALA A 101 -2.35 16.15 -9.54
CA ALA A 101 -1.36 16.88 -8.74
C ALA A 101 -0.97 16.08 -7.48
N TRP A 102 -1.93 15.35 -6.89
CA TRP A 102 -1.64 14.42 -5.80
C TRP A 102 -0.74 13.27 -6.24
N LEU A 103 -0.96 12.70 -7.42
CA LEU A 103 -0.11 11.65 -7.98
C LEU A 103 1.30 12.17 -8.31
N GLY A 104 1.42 13.40 -8.83
CA GLY A 104 2.69 14.09 -9.03
C GLY A 104 3.48 14.27 -7.73
N ASP A 105 2.83 14.74 -6.66
CA ASP A 105 3.47 14.87 -5.33
C ASP A 105 3.91 13.50 -4.79
N LEU A 106 3.12 12.45 -5.01
CA LEU A 106 3.51 11.08 -4.64
C LEU A 106 4.77 10.63 -5.39
N ALA A 107 4.79 10.78 -6.71
CA ALA A 107 5.92 10.40 -7.55
C ALA A 107 7.19 11.16 -7.14
N GLN A 108 7.11 12.48 -6.95
CA GLN A 108 8.24 13.30 -6.52
C GLN A 108 8.79 12.86 -5.17
N ARG A 109 7.93 12.62 -4.18
CA ARG A 109 8.35 12.17 -2.84
C ARG A 109 8.91 10.76 -2.85
N PHE A 110 8.37 9.88 -3.68
CA PHE A 110 8.84 8.52 -3.79
C PHE A 110 10.20 8.47 -4.49
N ALA A 111 10.37 9.19 -5.61
CA ALA A 111 11.65 9.35 -6.31
C ALA A 111 12.72 9.99 -5.40
N GLY A 112 12.36 11.00 -4.60
CA GLY A 112 13.29 11.61 -3.64
C GLY A 112 13.76 10.66 -2.52
N ARG A 113 12.99 9.59 -2.23
CA ARG A 113 13.41 8.52 -1.31
C ARG A 113 14.19 7.41 -2.01
N SER A 114 14.02 7.29 -3.32
CA SER A 114 14.54 6.21 -4.17
C SER A 114 16.05 6.26 -4.42
N ALA A 115 16.73 7.34 -4.03
CA ALA A 115 18.16 7.53 -4.30
C ALA A 115 19.09 6.52 -3.56
N LEU A 116 18.58 5.40 -3.02
CA LEU A 116 19.36 4.37 -2.31
C LEU A 116 19.02 2.90 -2.66
N SER A 117 18.18 2.57 -3.66
CA SER A 117 18.09 1.17 -4.15
C SER A 117 17.60 1.00 -5.61
N GLU A 118 18.23 0.12 -6.38
CA GLU A 118 17.93 -0.19 -7.80
C GLU A 118 16.47 -0.66 -8.05
N VAL A 119 15.79 -1.19 -7.03
CA VAL A 119 14.40 -1.69 -7.12
C VAL A 119 13.37 -0.56 -7.31
N GLU A 120 13.75 0.69 -7.01
CA GLU A 120 12.82 1.83 -7.01
C GLU A 120 12.69 2.51 -8.40
N TYR A 121 13.60 2.23 -9.34
CA TYR A 121 13.53 2.76 -10.71
C TYR A 121 12.32 2.21 -11.49
N THR A 122 11.90 0.97 -11.26
CA THR A 122 10.76 0.36 -11.97
C THR A 122 9.43 1.06 -11.66
N PHE A 123 9.25 1.65 -10.47
CA PHE A 123 7.99 2.32 -10.13
C PHE A 123 7.84 3.70 -10.78
N VAL A 124 8.94 4.42 -10.96
CA VAL A 124 8.92 5.76 -11.56
C VAL A 124 8.73 5.68 -13.08
N GLY A 125 9.05 4.54 -13.70
CA GLY A 125 8.95 4.31 -15.14
C GLY A 125 7.74 3.49 -15.63
N GLU A 126 6.89 2.96 -14.74
CA GLU A 126 5.59 2.34 -15.06
C GLU A 126 4.47 3.40 -15.11
#